data_AF-A0A1R0GFM8-F1
#
_entry.id   AF-A0A1R0GFM8-F1
#
_cell.length_a   1.000
_cell.length_b   1.000
_cell.length_c   1.000
_cell.angle_alpha   90.00
_cell.angle_beta   90.00
_cell.angle_gamma   90.00
#
_symmetry.space_group_name_H-M   'P 1'
#
loop_
_entity.id
_entity.type
_entity.pdbx_description
1 polymer ?
#
loop_
_entity_poly.entity_id
_entity_poly.type
_entity_poly.pdbx_seq_one_letter_code
_entity_poly.pdbx_strand_id
1 'polypeptide(L)' 'MPTFTASEKAVALSKAQREVDLVAEAEDIAELHRQKSWARAYASALVHVGALTSDEQGRLEGQILRTSEMRLDELDAR' A
#
# COMPACT_ATOMS: atom_id res chain seq x y z
N MET A 1 -16.20 -0.44 -20.04
CA MET A 1 -15.08 -0.01 -19.17
C MET A 1 -13.80 -0.16 -19.98
N PRO A 2 -12.96 0.88 -20.16
CA PRO A 2 -11.66 0.71 -20.80
C PRO A 2 -10.80 -0.25 -19.96
N THR A 3 -10.15 -1.20 -20.62
CA THR A 3 -9.30 -2.21 -19.97
C THR A 3 -7.89 -1.64 -19.82
N PHE A 4 -7.35 -1.63 -18.61
CA PHE A 4 -5.95 -1.23 -18.37
C PHE A 4 -5.00 -2.08 -19.23
N THR A 5 -4.12 -1.41 -19.96
CA THR A 5 -3.01 -2.04 -20.68
C THR A 5 -1.98 -2.59 -19.70
N ALA A 6 -1.12 -3.50 -20.15
CA ALA A 6 -0.04 -4.04 -19.31
C ALA A 6 0.88 -2.93 -18.74
N SER A 7 1.16 -1.90 -19.53
CA SER A 7 1.96 -0.74 -19.10
C SER A 7 1.28 0.03 -17.97
N GLU A 8 -0.02 0.32 -18.11
CA GLU A 8 -0.77 1.05 -17.08
C GLU A 8 -0.92 0.25 -15.79
N LYS A 9 -1.07 -1.08 -15.88
CA LYS A 9 -1.05 -1.97 -14.70
C LYS A 9 0.29 -1.94 -13.98
N ALA A 10 1.40 -1.96 -14.72
CA ALA A 10 2.73 -1.85 -14.13
C ALA A 10 2.94 -0.50 -13.41
N VAL A 11 2.45 0.59 -14.00
CA VAL A 11 2.46 1.92 -13.35
C VAL A 11 1.59 1.93 -12.10
N ALA A 12 0.39 1.34 -12.14
CA ALA A 12 -0.50 1.25 -10.99
C ALA A 12 0.14 0.46 -9.84
N LEU A 13 0.77 -0.68 -10.13
CA LEU A 13 1.50 -1.49 -9.16
C LEU A 13 2.68 -0.72 -8.55
N SER A 14 3.46 -0.01 -9.37
CA SER A 14 4.58 0.81 -8.87
C SER A 14 4.10 1.93 -7.94
N LYS A 15 2.98 2.59 -8.27
CA LYS A 15 2.37 3.59 -7.38
C LYS A 15 1.88 2.98 -6.08
N ALA A 16 1.22 1.82 -6.15
CA ALA A 16 0.76 1.12 -4.96
C ALA A 16 1.92 0.70 -4.05
N GLN A 17 3.05 0.28 -4.62
CA GLN A 17 4.27 0.00 -3.87
C GLN A 17 4.81 1.25 -3.18
N ARG A 18 4.78 2.42 -3.85
CA ARG A 18 5.21 3.68 -3.23
C ARG A 18 4.35 4.05 -2.02
N GLU A 19 3.05 3.77 -2.04
CA GLU A 19 2.19 3.95 -0.86
C GLU A 19 2.61 3.05 0.31
N VAL A 20 3.13 1.85 0.05
CA VAL A 20 3.72 0.98 1.09
C VAL A 20 4.99 1.60 1.66
N ASP A 21 5.85 2.18 0.83
CA ASP A 21 7.08 2.83 1.29
C ASP A 21 6.78 4.00 2.24
N LEU A 22 5.72 4.76 1.96
CA LEU A 22 5.27 5.86 2.84
C LEU A 22 4.83 5.38 4.24
N VAL A 23 4.45 4.11 4.40
CA VAL A 23 4.19 3.52 5.73
C VAL A 23 5.49 3.42 6.53
N ALA A 24 6.60 3.06 5.89
CA ALA A 24 7.90 2.99 6.54
C ALA A 24 8.45 4.38 6.90
N GLU A 25 8.08 5.41 6.12
CA GLU A 25 8.53 6.79 6.30
C GLU A 25 7.73 7.55 7.37
N ALA A 26 6.64 6.98 7.91
CA ALA A 26 5.76 7.65 8.87
C ALA A 26 6.52 8.17 10.11
N GLU A 27 6.33 9.43 10.47
CA GLU A 27 7.13 10.09 11.52
C GLU A 27 6.55 9.91 12.94
N ASP A 28 5.24 9.64 13.04
CA ASP A 28 4.53 9.41 14.28
C ASP A 28 3.42 8.33 14.12
N ILE A 29 2.82 7.92 15.25
CA ILE A 29 1.80 6.85 15.28
C ILE A 29 0.53 7.24 14.53
N ALA A 30 0.12 8.51 14.57
CA ALA A 30 -1.07 8.97 13.88
C ALA A 30 -0.86 8.94 12.36
N GLU A 31 0.30 9.38 11.89
CA GLU A 31 0.71 9.25 10.50
C GLU A 31 0.83 7.79 10.07
N LEU A 32 1.42 6.93 10.90
CA LEU A 32 1.54 5.51 10.60
C LEU A 32 0.18 4.85 10.36
N HIS A 33 -0.80 5.11 11.24
CA HIS A 33 -2.16 4.62 11.07
C HIS A 33 -2.83 5.17 9.81
N ARG A 34 -2.65 6.47 9.51
CA ARG A 34 -3.17 7.10 8.30
C ARG A 34 -2.60 6.45 7.05
N GLN A 35 -1.28 6.30 6.96
CA GLN A 35 -0.59 5.70 5.82
C GLN A 35 -0.99 4.24 5.62
N LYS A 36 -1.04 3.45 6.71
CA LYS A 36 -1.54 2.07 6.68
C LYS A 36 -2.95 1.97 6.13
N SER A 37 -3.87 2.81 6.60
CA SER A 37 -5.26 2.82 6.14
C SER A 37 -5.36 3.23 4.67
N TRP A 38 -4.61 4.26 4.27
CA TRP A 38 -4.59 4.77 2.92
C TRP A 38 -4.05 3.75 1.92
N ALA A 39 -2.88 3.16 2.18
CA ALA A 39 -2.26 2.19 1.28
C ALA A 39 -3.16 0.96 1.04
N ARG A 40 -3.87 0.48 2.07
CA ARG A 40 -4.85 -0.61 1.94
C ARG A 40 -6.06 -0.21 1.09
N ALA A 41 -6.64 0.96 1.36
CA ALA A 41 -7.78 1.46 0.60
C ALA A 41 -7.42 1.69 -0.88
N TYR A 42 -6.21 2.21 -1.14
CA TYR A 42 -5.70 2.43 -2.48
C TYR A 42 -5.52 1.11 -3.25
N ALA A 43 -4.89 0.10 -2.64
CA ALA A 43 -4.75 -1.23 -3.25
C ALA A 43 -6.13 -1.86 -3.58
N SER A 44 -7.10 -1.75 -2.67
CA SER A 44 -8.46 -2.22 -2.90
C SER A 44 -9.16 -1.48 -4.04
N ALA A 45 -8.98 -0.16 -4.14
CA ALA A 45 -9.56 0.64 -5.23
C ALA A 45 -8.96 0.25 -6.59
N LEU A 46 -7.65 -0.04 -6.65
CA LEU A 46 -6.99 -0.50 -7.87
C LEU A 46 -7.50 -1.88 -8.33
N VAL A 47 -7.83 -2.79 -7.41
CA VAL A 47 -8.50 -4.05 -7.78
C VAL A 47 -9.91 -3.79 -8.31
N HIS A 48 -10.67 -2.91 -7.66
CA HIS A 48 -12.03 -2.58 -8.10
C HIS A 48 -12.09 -2.05 -9.54
N VAL A 49 -11.10 -1.25 -9.95
CA VAL A 49 -11.01 -0.72 -11.32
C VAL A 49 -10.25 -1.63 -12.30
N GLY A 50 -9.83 -2.83 -11.86
CA GLY A 50 -9.12 -3.81 -12.69
C GLY A 50 -7.66 -3.45 -13.03
N ALA A 51 -7.07 -2.50 -12.30
CA ALA A 51 -5.67 -2.12 -12.42
C ALA A 51 -4.74 -3.10 -11.70
N LEU A 52 -5.21 -3.75 -10.64
CA LEU A 52 -4.54 -4.84 -9.94
C LEU A 52 -5.41 -6.10 -9.89
N THR A 53 -4.76 -7.24 -9.70
CA THR A 53 -5.38 -8.52 -9.35
C THR A 53 -5.54 -8.66 -7.83
N SER A 54 -6.43 -9.56 -7.40
CA SER A 54 -6.59 -9.89 -5.98
C SER A 54 -5.31 -10.44 -5.34
N ASP A 55 -4.48 -11.17 -6.11
CA ASP A 55 -3.20 -11.70 -5.64
C ASP A 55 -2.15 -10.59 -5.42
N GLU A 56 -2.16 -9.56 -6.27
CA GLU A 56 -1.32 -8.37 -6.09
C GLU A 56 -1.77 -7.56 -4.87
N GLN A 57 -3.08 -7.39 -4.68
CA GLN A 57 -3.62 -6.78 -3.46
C GLN A 57 -3.19 -7.55 -2.21
N GLY A 58 -3.35 -8.88 -2.19
CA GLY A 58 -2.97 -9.69 -1.03
C GLY A 58 -1.48 -9.58 -0.70
N ARG A 59 -0.62 -9.53 -1.72
CA ARG A 59 0.82 -9.28 -1.54
C ARG A 59 1.11 -7.90 -0.95
N LEU A 60 0.48 -6.85 -1.47
CA LEU A 60 0.62 -5.48 -0.96
C LEU A 60 0.10 -5.36 0.47
N GLU A 61 -1.07 -5.92 0.79
CA GLU A 61 -1.63 -5.90 2.15
C GLU A 61 -0.71 -6.60 3.15
N GLY A 62 -0.14 -7.74 2.77
CA GLY A 62 0.86 -8.44 3.59
C GLY A 62 2.12 -7.61 3.82
N GLN A 63 2.58 -6.85 2.81
CA GLN A 63 3.70 -5.93 2.99
C GLN A 63 3.34 -4.76 3.90
N ILE A 64 2.20 -4.10 3.69
CA ILE A 64 1.71 -2.98 4.50
C ILE A 64 1.63 -3.38 5.98
N LEU A 65 1.09 -4.56 6.29
CA LEU A 65 1.00 -5.05 7.67
C LEU A 65 2.38 -5.17 8.32
N ARG A 66 3.31 -5.91 7.69
CA ARG A 66 4.66 -6.10 8.23
C ARG A 66 5.44 -4.79 8.37
N THR A 67 5.38 -3.92 7.36
CA THR A 67 6.02 -2.60 7.41
C THR A 67 5.43 -1.76 8.53
N SER A 68 4.11 -1.80 8.72
CA SER A 68 3.46 -1.06 9.80
C SER A 68 3.82 -1.57 11.19
N GLU A 69 3.95 -2.89 11.36
CA GLU A 69 4.35 -3.50 12.63
C GLU A 69 5.78 -3.10 12.99
N MET A 70 6.72 -3.25 12.06
CA MET A 70 8.12 -2.85 12.25
C MET A 70 8.25 -1.36 12.56
N ARG A 71 7.52 -0.50 11.83
CA ARG A 71 7.59 0.94 12.05
C ARG A 71 6.94 1.35 13.38
N LEU A 72 5.88 0.67 13.81
CA LEU A 72 5.28 0.90 15.13
C LEU A 72 6.28 0.60 16.24
N ASP A 73 6.98 -0.54 16.16
CA ASP A 73 8.02 -0.91 17.12
C ASP A 73 9.14 0.14 17.17
N GLU A 74 9.56 0.68 16.02
CA GLU A 74 10.57 1.75 15.95
C GLU A 74 10.09 3.07 16.58
N LEU A 75 8.82 3.43 16.38
CA LEU A 75 8.26 4.67 16.94
C LEU A 75 8.04 4.55 18.44
N ASP A 76 7.61 3.39 18.94
CA ASP A 76 7.41 3.13 20.37
C ASP A 76 8.73 3.07 21.15
N ALA A 77 9.85 2.78 20.48
CA ALA A 77 11.18 2.75 21.07
C ALA A 77 11.86 4.14 21.23
N ARG A 78 11.26 5.21 20.69
CA ARG A 78 11.82 6.58 20.70
C ARG A 78 11.26 7.43 21.84
#